data_AF-A0A941VR60-F1
#
_entry.id   AF-A0A941VR60-F1
#
_cell.length_a   1.000
_cell.length_b   1.000
_cell.length_c   1.000
_cell.angle_alpha   90.00
_cell.angle_beta   90.00
_cell.angle_gamma   90.00
#
_symmetry.space_group_name_H-M   'P 1'
#
loop_
_entity.id
_entity.type
_entity.pdbx_description
1 polymer ?
#
loop_
_entity_poly.entity_id
_entity_poly.type
_entity_poly.pdbx_seq_one_letter_code
_entity_poly.pdbx_strand_id
1 'polypeptide(L)' 'MILSIGLEDRVVDLKGRPVHVRSTDKGVYEIGIEFIDPDAKTLKAVKQFLGSAALEP' A
#
# COMPACT_ATOMS: atom_id res chain seq x y z
N MET A 1 5.13 6.72 -9.96
CA MET A 1 4.75 5.46 -10.64
C MET A 1 3.29 5.15 -10.36
N ILE A 2 2.61 4.38 -11.21
CA ILE A 2 1.30 3.80 -10.87
C ILE A 2 1.56 2.42 -10.27
N LEU A 3 0.90 2.14 -9.15
CA LEU A 3 0.96 0.89 -8.40
C LEU A 3 -0.46 0.32 -8.35
N SER A 4 -0.61 -0.94 -8.72
CA SER A 4 -1.85 -1.69 -8.51
C SER A 4 -1.66 -2.54 -7.26
N ILE A 5 -2.51 -2.34 -6.24
CA ILE A 5 -2.43 -3.05 -4.96
C ILE A 5 -3.70 -3.87 -4.78
N GLY A 6 -3.54 -5.18 -4.55
CA GLY A 6 -4.63 -6.05 -4.10
C GLY A 6 -4.86 -5.87 -2.61
N LEU A 7 -6.10 -5.56 -2.22
CA LEU A 7 -6.56 -5.46 -0.84
C LEU A 7 -7.72 -6.45 -0.68
N GLU A 8 -7.50 -7.62 -0.11
CA GLU A 8 -8.52 -8.69 -0.03
C GLU A 8 -9.17 -8.99 -1.41
N ASP A 9 -10.45 -8.64 -1.60
CA ASP A 9 -11.27 -8.91 -2.78
C ASP A 9 -11.24 -7.79 -3.85
N ARG A 10 -10.48 -6.71 -3.62
CA ARG A 10 -10.43 -5.54 -4.50
C ARG A 10 -9.01 -5.21 -4.95
N VAL A 11 -8.90 -4.62 -6.13
CA VAL A 11 -7.66 -4.01 -6.63
C VAL A 11 -7.85 -2.50 -6.69
N VAL A 12 -6.86 -1.76 -6.22
CA VAL A 12 -6.82 -0.30 -6.29
C VAL A 12 -5.56 0.16 -7.02
N ASP A 13 -5.72 1.18 -7.87
CA ASP A 13 -4.62 1.84 -8.55
C ASP A 13 -4.25 3.13 -7.83
N LEU A 14 -2.96 3.29 -7.53
CA LEU A 14 -2.43 4.39 -6.74
C LEU A 14 -1.22 5.00 -7.44
N LYS A 15 -1.15 6.33 -7.45
CA LYS A 15 0.11 7.02 -7.75
C LYS A 15 0.98 6.94 -6.50
N GLY A 16 2.19 6.40 -6.67
CA GLY A 16 3.16 6.28 -5.59
C GLY A 16 4.52 6.84 -5.99
N ARG A 17 5.29 7.25 -4.97
CA ARG A 17 6.70 7.59 -5.07
C ARG A 17 7.48 6.76 -4.05
N PRO A 18 8.50 5.98 -4.46
CA PRO A 18 9.43 5.38 -3.52
C PRO A 18 10.16 6.46 -2.73
N VAL A 19 10.11 6.37 -1.40
CA VAL A 19 10.77 7.31 -0.48
C VAL A 19 11.84 6.64 0.37
N HIS A 20 11.82 5.31 0.44
CA HIS A 20 12.85 4.52 1.11
C HIS A 20 13.04 3.19 0.39
N VAL A 21 14.27 2.70 0.33
CA VAL A 21 14.62 1.36 -0.15
C VAL A 21 15.71 0.81 0.77
N ARG A 22 15.53 -0.41 1.26
CA ARG A 22 16.49 -1.12 2.09
C ARG A 22 16.58 -2.58 1.69
N SER A 23 17.79 -3.10 1.57
CA SER A 23 18.02 -4.55 1.48
C SER A 23 17.90 -5.18 2.87
N THR A 24 17.22 -6.31 2.95
CA THR A 24 17.14 -7.14 4.16
C THR A 24 18.17 -8.26 4.11
N ASP A 25 18.53 -8.80 5.27
CA ASP A 25 19.53 -9.88 5.41
C ASP A 25 19.13 -11.19 4.71
N LYS A 26 17.87 -11.28 4.26
CA LYS A 26 17.31 -12.44 3.55
C LYS A 26 17.35 -12.28 2.02
N GLY A 27 18.03 -11.26 1.50
CA GLY A 27 18.08 -10.98 0.05
C GLY A 27 16.77 -10.41 -0.52
N VAL A 28 15.88 -9.92 0.34
CA VAL A 28 14.61 -9.26 -0.04
C VAL A 28 14.77 -7.75 0.13
N TYR A 29 14.07 -6.95 -0.68
CA TYR A 29 14.05 -5.50 -0.54
C TYR A 29 12.78 -5.04 0.18
N GLU A 30 12.94 -4.14 1.13
CA GLU A 30 11.87 -3.33 1.69
C GLU A 30 11.82 -1.99 0.94
N ILE A 31 10.63 -1.60 0.48
CA ILE A 31 10.42 -0.34 -0.23
C ILE A 31 9.28 0.43 0.45
N GLY A 32 9.58 1.62 0.96
CA GLY A 32 8.58 2.57 1.44
C GLY A 32 8.03 3.39 0.28
N ILE A 33 6.70 3.39 0.10
CA ILE A 33 6.01 4.17 -0.93
C ILE A 33 5.16 5.25 -0.26
N GLU A 34 5.36 6.50 -0.66
CA GLU A 34 4.44 7.60 -0.38
C GLU A 34 3.37 7.67 -1.47
N PHE A 35 2.08 7.67 -1.09
CA PHE A 35 0.98 7.85 -2.02
C PHE A 35 0.81 9.33 -2.38
N ILE A 36 0.69 9.62 -3.68
CA ILE A 36 0.59 10.97 -4.22
C ILE A 36 -0.85 11.23 -4.66
N ASP A 37 -1.48 12.24 -4.06
CA ASP A 37 -2.85 12.69 -4.35
C ASP A 37 -3.87 11.54 -4.52
N PRO A 38 -3.97 10.59 -3.56
CA PRO A 38 -4.93 9.50 -3.68
C PRO A 38 -6.36 10.04 -3.60
N ASP A 39 -7.24 9.54 -4.46
CA ASP A 39 -8.65 9.94 -4.42
C ASP A 39 -9.36 9.41 -3.15
N ALA A 40 -10.51 10.00 -2.84
CA ALA A 40 -11.28 9.67 -1.63
C ALA A 40 -11.76 8.21 -1.59
N LYS A 41 -12.07 7.61 -2.76
CA LYS A 41 -12.54 6.23 -2.85
C LYS A 41 -11.40 5.27 -2.49
N THR A 42 -10.22 5.54 -3.02
CA THR A 42 -9.01 4.75 -2.80
C THR A 42 -8.52 4.89 -1.37
N LEU A 43 -8.48 6.11 -0.82
CA LEU A 43 -8.19 6.33 0.60
C LEU A 43 -9.17 5.58 1.51
N LYS A 44 -10.46 5.57 1.17
CA LYS A 44 -11.47 4.82 1.93
C LYS A 44 -11.19 3.31 1.88
N ALA A 45 -10.87 2.76 0.71
CA ALA A 45 -10.55 1.33 0.56
C ALA A 45 -9.32 0.93 1.38
N VAL A 46 -8.25 1.73 1.35
CA VAL A 46 -7.04 1.49 2.14
C VAL A 46 -7.35 1.56 3.64
N LYS A 47 -8.11 2.57 4.10
CA LYS A 47 -8.51 2.68 5.52
C LYS A 47 -9.37 1.52 5.99
N GLN A 48 -10.28 1.03 5.15
CA GLN A 48 -11.11 -0.13 5.46
C GLN A 48 -10.24 -1.39 5.63
N PHE A 49 -9.30 -1.62 4.72
CA PHE A 49 -8.36 -2.72 4.80
C PHE A 49 -7.47 -2.67 6.06
N LEU A 50 -6.95 -1.49 6.40
CA LEU A 50 -6.17 -1.32 7.64
C LEU A 50 -7.02 -1.54 8.90
N GLY A 51 -8.31 -1.17 8.84
CA GLY A 51 -9.26 -1.41 9.93
C GLY A 51 -9.68 -2.87 10.07
N SER A 52 -9.84 -3.62 8.97
CA SER A 52 -10.10 -5.07 9.01
C SER A 52 -8.88 -5.83 9.52
N ALA A 53 -7.68 -5.48 9.05
CA ALA A 53 -6.43 -6.10 9.51
C ALA A 53 -6.17 -5.89 11.02
N ALA A 54 -6.62 -4.78 11.61
CA ALA A 54 -6.49 -4.52 13.05
C ALA A 54 -7.44 -5.37 13.93
N LEU A 55 -8.39 -6.09 13.32
CA LEU A 55 -9.35 -6.95 14.01
C LEU A 55 -9.02 -8.46 13.87
N GLU A 56 -7.95 -8.82 13.14
CA GLU A 56 -7.45 -10.19 13.09
C GLU A 56 -6.46 -10.43 14.25
N PRO A 57 -6.69 -11.45 15.11
CA PRO A 57 -5.84 -11.76 16.27
C PRO A 57 -4.49 -12.39 15.92
#